data_AF-A0AAW1URW0-F1
#
_entry.id   AF-A0AAW1URW0-F1
#
_cell.length_a   1.000
_cell.length_b   1.000
_cell.length_c   1.000
_cell.angle_alpha   90.00
_cell.angle_beta   90.00
_cell.angle_gamma   90.00
#
_symmetry.space_group_name_H-M   'P 1'
#
loop_
_entity.id
_entity.type
_entity.pdbx_description
1 polymer ?
#
loop_
_entity_poly.entity_id
_entity_poly.type
_entity_poly.pdbx_seq_one_letter_code
_entity_poly.pdbx_strand_id
1 'polypeptide(L)'
;MNKRSGFKMATKPVLPLNRVCTIMKSSSDVDNVGKDSTCLMAKATELFIKKLVVDGYKKMKLEKSTSKFLHYQSLADIVQMDEKYEFLRDMMPKKITVREYKKIMSRKRGDESGINTEDSSDNSGSDSEDSTSSTSRSSRSANSVITLDSD
;
A
#
# COMPACT_ATOMS: atom_id res chain seq x y z
N MET A 1 13.97 -23.00 32.78
CA MET A 1 12.52 -23.18 32.55
C MET A 1 12.22 -22.77 31.12
N ASN A 2 12.41 -23.68 30.16
CA ASN A 2 12.53 -23.31 28.75
C ASN A 2 11.18 -23.52 28.05
N LYS A 3 10.36 -22.46 28.00
CA LYS A 3 9.15 -22.45 27.18
C LYS A 3 9.57 -22.35 25.72
N ARG A 4 9.78 -23.49 25.05
CA ARG A 4 9.82 -23.56 23.59
C ARG A 4 8.45 -23.10 23.10
N SER A 5 8.37 -21.88 22.57
CA SER A 5 7.15 -21.35 21.97
C SER A 5 6.82 -22.21 20.75
N GLY A 6 5.82 -23.08 20.89
CA GLY A 6 5.38 -23.95 19.80
C GLY A 6 4.98 -23.12 18.58
N PHE A 7 5.59 -23.42 17.45
CA PHE A 7 5.08 -23.00 16.14
C PHE A 7 3.72 -23.69 15.98
N LYS A 8 2.62 -22.94 16.07
CA LYS A 8 1.26 -23.46 15.89
C LYS A 8 1.06 -23.86 14.41
N MET A 9 1.52 -25.07 14.06
CA MET A 9 1.27 -25.71 12.78
C MET A 9 -0.08 -26.42 12.85
N ALA A 10 -1.12 -25.78 12.30
CA ALA A 10 -2.45 -26.33 11.90
C ALA A 10 -3.60 -25.32 12.15
N THR A 11 -3.41 -24.05 11.77
CA THR A 11 -4.57 -23.15 11.58
C THR A 11 -4.85 -23.06 10.10
N LYS A 12 -6.11 -23.24 9.70
CA LYS A 12 -6.55 -23.01 8.31
C LYS A 12 -6.10 -21.61 7.85
N PRO A 13 -5.70 -21.42 6.59
CA PRO A 13 -5.41 -20.09 6.08
C PRO A 13 -6.62 -19.17 6.24
N VAL A 14 -6.38 -17.95 6.69
CA VAL A 14 -7.38 -16.87 6.80
C VAL A 14 -7.74 -16.37 5.41
N LEU A 15 -6.77 -16.41 4.47
CA LEU A 15 -6.98 -16.02 3.09
C LEU A 15 -7.87 -17.05 2.37
N PRO A 16 -8.82 -16.59 1.54
CA PRO A 16 -9.71 -17.47 0.79
C PRO A 16 -8.94 -18.25 -0.28
N LEU A 17 -8.81 -19.58 -0.09
CA LEU A 17 -8.00 -20.46 -0.94
C LEU A 17 -8.36 -20.39 -2.43
N ASN A 18 -9.65 -20.26 -2.76
CA ASN A 18 -10.08 -20.15 -4.15
C ASN A 18 -9.48 -18.90 -4.83
N ARG A 19 -9.41 -17.77 -4.13
CA ARG A 19 -8.82 -16.53 -4.66
C ARG A 19 -7.31 -16.67 -4.80
N VAL A 20 -6.64 -17.29 -3.83
CA VAL A 20 -5.21 -17.57 -3.90
C VAL A 20 -4.89 -18.45 -5.11
N CYS A 21 -5.66 -19.52 -5.33
CA CYS A 21 -5.51 -20.39 -6.49
C CYS A 21 -5.74 -19.66 -7.81
N THR A 22 -6.76 -18.80 -7.91
CA THR A 22 -6.99 -17.97 -9.11
C THR A 22 -5.80 -17.06 -9.42
N ILE A 23 -5.21 -16.43 -8.40
CA ILE A 23 -4.02 -15.58 -8.59
C ILE A 23 -2.80 -16.42 -9.00
N MET A 24 -2.61 -17.61 -8.42
CA MET A 24 -1.51 -18.49 -8.83
C MET A 24 -1.62 -18.92 -10.30
N LYS A 25 -2.84 -19.11 -10.80
CA LYS A 25 -3.13 -19.49 -12.19
C LYS A 25 -3.19 -18.32 -13.18
N SER A 26 -3.06 -17.07 -12.74
CA SER A 26 -3.04 -15.93 -13.66
C SER A 26 -1.69 -15.77 -14.38
N SER A 27 -0.66 -16.48 -13.91
CA SER A 27 0.62 -16.58 -14.60
C SER A 27 0.53 -17.56 -15.76
N SER A 28 1.06 -17.19 -16.94
CA SER A 28 0.98 -17.99 -18.17
C SER A 28 1.62 -19.38 -18.06
N ASP A 29 2.53 -19.57 -17.10
CA ASP A 29 3.39 -20.75 -17.02
C ASP A 29 2.91 -21.77 -15.97
N VAL A 30 1.68 -21.63 -15.46
CA VAL A 30 1.14 -22.45 -14.37
C VAL A 30 -0.15 -23.16 -14.78
N ASP A 31 -0.04 -24.42 -15.22
CA ASP A 31 -1.19 -25.23 -15.66
C ASP A 31 -2.02 -25.77 -14.48
N ASN A 32 -1.36 -26.42 -13.52
CA ASN A 32 -2.02 -27.12 -12.42
C ASN A 32 -1.42 -26.74 -11.06
N VAL A 33 -2.29 -26.35 -10.12
CA VAL A 33 -1.92 -25.98 -8.74
C VAL A 33 -2.56 -26.95 -7.76
N GLY A 34 -1.72 -27.60 -6.94
CA GLY A 34 -2.17 -28.51 -5.88
C GLY A 34 -2.87 -27.80 -4.71
N LYS A 35 -3.74 -28.53 -4.00
CA LYS A 35 -4.45 -28.01 -2.81
C LYS A 35 -3.47 -27.64 -1.69
N ASP A 36 -2.46 -28.47 -1.45
CA ASP A 36 -1.44 -28.24 -0.42
C ASP A 36 -0.54 -27.04 -0.77
N SER A 37 -0.17 -26.90 -2.05
CA SER A 37 0.57 -25.74 -2.56
C SER A 37 -0.21 -24.44 -2.36
N THR A 38 -1.53 -24.46 -2.64
CA THR A 38 -2.41 -23.31 -2.42
C THR A 38 -2.48 -22.94 -0.93
N CYS A 39 -2.58 -23.95 -0.06
CA CYS A 39 -2.61 -23.76 1.40
C CYS A 39 -1.30 -23.16 1.92
N LEU A 40 -0.16 -23.69 1.47
CA LEU A 40 1.16 -23.20 1.85
C LEU A 40 1.40 -21.79 1.34
N MET A 41 1.03 -21.50 0.09
CA MET A 41 1.12 -20.16 -0.49
C MET A 41 0.29 -19.16 0.33
N ALA A 42 -0.96 -19.51 0.68
CA ALA A 42 -1.81 -18.68 1.52
C ALA A 42 -1.15 -18.38 2.88
N LYS A 43 -0.50 -19.36 3.52
CA LYS A 43 0.25 -19.14 4.76
C LYS A 43 1.51 -18.30 4.57
N ALA A 44 2.24 -18.51 3.49
CA ALA A 44 3.40 -17.69 3.16
C ALA A 44 2.98 -16.23 2.97
N THR A 45 1.88 -15.97 2.25
CA THR A 45 1.34 -14.61 2.06
C THR A 45 0.90 -13.96 3.38
N GLU A 46 0.28 -14.70 4.30
CA GLU A 46 -0.04 -14.20 5.64
C GLU A 46 1.21 -13.74 6.40
N LEU A 47 2.27 -14.56 6.38
CA LEU A 47 3.54 -14.25 7.03
C LEU A 47 4.24 -13.08 6.35
N PHE A 48 4.19 -13.01 5.02
CA PHE A 48 4.74 -11.93 4.24
C PHE A 48 4.09 -10.59 4.59
N ILE A 49 2.76 -10.51 4.61
CA ILE A 49 2.04 -9.26 4.98
C ILE A 49 2.43 -8.83 6.40
N LYS A 50 2.42 -9.76 7.37
CA LYS A 50 2.85 -9.46 8.74
C LYS A 50 4.27 -8.92 8.80
N LYS A 51 5.19 -9.54 8.06
CA LYS A 51 6.59 -9.16 8.02
C LYS A 51 6.78 -7.77 7.39
N LEU A 52 6.11 -7.50 6.28
CA LEU A 52 6.14 -6.21 5.59
C LEU A 52 5.64 -5.08 6.51
N VAL A 53 4.53 -5.28 7.20
CA VAL A 53 3.97 -4.30 8.16
C VAL A 53 4.90 -4.08 9.35
N VAL A 54 5.48 -5.14 9.92
CA VAL A 54 6.43 -5.04 11.04
C VAL A 54 7.69 -4.29 10.64
N ASP A 55 8.24 -4.58 9.47
CA ASP A 55 9.43 -3.88 8.97
C ASP A 55 9.08 -2.40 8.71
N GLY A 56 7.92 -2.13 8.09
CA GLY A 56 7.32 -0.79 7.91
C GLY A 56 7.29 0.03 9.20
N TYR A 57 6.71 -0.56 10.23
CA TYR A 57 6.56 0.07 11.53
C TYR A 57 7.90 0.31 12.23
N LYS A 58 8.87 -0.62 12.09
CA LYS A 58 10.22 -0.43 12.63
C LYS A 58 10.92 0.76 11.99
N LYS A 59 10.85 0.91 10.68
CA LYS A 59 11.42 2.06 9.97
C LYS A 59 10.82 3.37 10.46
N MET A 60 9.49 3.46 10.54
CA MET A 60 8.79 4.64 11.07
C MET A 60 9.27 5.01 12.48
N LYS A 61 9.47 4.03 13.36
CA LYS A 61 9.97 4.26 14.72
C LYS A 61 11.42 4.76 14.74
N LEU A 62 12.26 4.31 13.79
CA LEU A 62 13.65 4.76 13.67
C LEU A 62 13.75 6.22 13.21
N GLU A 63 12.83 6.68 12.35
CA GLU A 63 12.76 8.07 11.90
C GLU A 63 12.19 9.05 12.93
N LYS A 64 12.08 8.61 14.20
CA LYS A 64 11.56 9.39 15.34
C LYS A 64 10.16 9.98 15.11
N SER A 65 9.39 9.40 14.18
CA SER A 65 8.00 9.80 13.98
C SER A 65 7.18 9.37 15.20
N THR A 66 6.44 10.31 15.78
CA THR A 66 5.51 10.07 16.90
C THR A 66 4.19 9.43 16.45
N SER A 67 4.05 9.17 15.14
CA SER A 67 2.83 8.63 14.58
C SER A 67 2.57 7.20 15.06
N LYS A 68 1.34 6.95 15.48
CA LYS A 68 0.85 5.61 15.87
C LYS A 68 0.39 4.78 14.67
N PHE A 69 0.29 5.40 13.49
CA PHE A 69 -0.23 4.80 12.27
C PHE A 69 0.87 4.57 11.25
N LEU A 70 0.84 3.41 10.59
CA LEU A 70 1.77 3.10 9.50
C LEU A 70 1.38 3.90 8.25
N HIS A 71 2.32 4.72 7.76
CA HIS A 71 2.13 5.52 6.55
C HIS A 71 2.72 4.85 5.32
N TYR A 72 2.16 5.19 4.15
CA TYR A 72 2.64 4.70 2.86
C TYR A 72 4.13 5.00 2.63
N GLN A 73 4.60 6.19 3.02
CA GLN A 73 5.99 6.61 2.80
C GLN A 73 6.98 5.62 3.43
N SER A 74 6.73 5.20 4.68
CA SER A 74 7.57 4.23 5.37
C SER A 74 7.60 2.86 4.69
N LEU A 75 6.50 2.44 4.05
CA LEU A 75 6.46 1.21 3.26
C LEU A 75 7.24 1.34 1.95
N ALA A 76 7.01 2.42 1.19
CA ALA A 76 7.74 2.69 -0.06
C ALA A 76 9.25 2.82 0.19
N ASP A 77 9.64 3.41 1.31
CA ASP A 77 11.05 3.56 1.69
C ASP A 77 11.72 2.24 2.07
N ILE A 78 10.98 1.25 2.58
CA ILE A 78 11.54 -0.08 2.82
C ILE A 78 11.66 -0.85 1.52
N VAL A 79 10.63 -0.80 0.67
CA VAL A 79 10.62 -1.45 -0.64
C VAL A 79 11.79 -0.99 -1.51
N GLN A 80 12.12 0.30 -1.46
CA GLN A 80 13.25 0.82 -2.23
C GLN A 80 14.61 0.44 -1.64
N MET A 81 14.72 0.31 -0.30
CA MET A 81 16.02 0.12 0.36
C MET A 81 16.43 -1.33 0.53
N ASP A 82 15.48 -2.25 0.71
CA ASP A 82 15.78 -3.65 1.01
C ASP A 82 15.53 -4.53 -0.23
N GLU A 83 16.56 -5.25 -0.65
CA GLU A 83 16.56 -6.09 -1.86
C GLU A 83 15.47 -7.18 -1.82
N LYS A 84 15.13 -7.69 -0.63
CA LYS A 84 14.09 -8.72 -0.49
C LYS A 84 12.70 -8.26 -0.92
N TYR A 85 12.50 -6.95 -1.08
CA TYR A 85 11.26 -6.34 -1.55
C TYR A 85 11.38 -5.77 -2.96
N GLU A 86 12.46 -6.06 -3.68
CA GLU A 86 12.67 -5.56 -5.04
C GLU A 86 11.48 -5.83 -5.97
N PHE A 87 10.86 -7.00 -5.85
CA PHE A 87 9.67 -7.38 -6.63
C PHE A 87 8.44 -6.46 -6.43
N LEU A 88 8.45 -5.59 -5.41
CA LEU A 88 7.39 -4.62 -5.13
C LEU A 88 7.68 -3.22 -5.66
N ARG A 89 8.89 -2.93 -6.17
CA ARG A 89 9.30 -1.56 -6.54
C ARG A 89 8.39 -0.95 -7.59
N ASP A 90 8.00 -1.74 -8.59
CA ASP A 90 7.12 -1.28 -9.66
C ASP A 90 5.68 -1.05 -9.17
N MET A 91 5.28 -1.77 -8.11
CA MET A 91 3.95 -1.67 -7.52
C MET A 91 3.85 -0.57 -6.44
N MET A 92 4.95 -0.22 -5.79
CA MET A 92 5.01 0.75 -4.70
C MET A 92 6.09 1.82 -4.95
N PRO A 93 5.87 2.72 -5.93
CA PRO A 93 6.80 3.80 -6.21
C PRO A 93 6.85 4.81 -5.06
N LYS A 94 8.02 5.43 -4.86
CA LYS A 94 8.16 6.56 -3.93
C LYS A 94 7.36 7.76 -4.46
N LYS A 95 6.57 8.36 -3.58
CA LYS A 95 5.87 9.62 -3.89
C LYS A 95 6.89 10.76 -3.91
N ILE A 96 6.81 11.59 -4.95
CA ILE A 96 7.51 12.87 -5.05
C ILE A 96 6.47 13.95 -5.36
N THR A 97 6.66 15.14 -4.80
CA THR A 97 5.81 16.29 -5.12
C THR A 97 6.18 16.87 -6.47
N VAL A 98 5.25 17.62 -7.11
CA VAL A 98 5.54 18.33 -8.37
C VAL A 98 6.71 19.30 -8.21
N ARG A 99 6.84 19.93 -7.04
CA ARG A 99 7.96 20.83 -6.72
C ARG A 99 9.29 20.08 -6.70
N GLU A 100 9.35 18.92 -6.04
CA GLU A 100 10.54 18.06 -6.03
C GLU A 100 10.86 17.53 -7.42
N TYR A 101 9.84 17.10 -8.18
CA TYR A 101 10.02 16.65 -9.56
C TYR A 101 10.62 17.74 -10.44
N LYS A 102 10.09 18.97 -10.38
CA LYS A 102 10.65 20.13 -11.10
C LYS A 102 12.11 20.36 -10.72
N LYS A 103 12.46 20.23 -9.43
CA LYS A 103 13.84 20.36 -8.93
C LYS A 103 14.76 19.25 -9.42
N ILE A 104 14.29 17.99 -9.43
CA ILE A 104 15.03 16.84 -9.95
C ILE A 104 15.28 17.02 -11.45
N MET A 105 14.27 17.49 -12.20
CA MET A 105 14.36 17.72 -13.63
C MET A 105 15.24 18.92 -14.00
N SER A 106 15.19 20.01 -13.24
CA SER A 106 16.09 21.14 -13.46
C SER A 106 17.54 20.75 -13.16
N ARG A 107 17.77 19.95 -12.10
CA ARG A 107 19.11 19.44 -11.78
C ARG A 107 19.64 18.47 -12.84
N LYS A 108 18.80 17.54 -13.31
CA LYS A 108 19.17 16.59 -14.39
C LYS A 108 19.44 17.29 -15.73
N ARG A 109 18.78 18.42 -16.01
CA ARG A 109 19.08 19.26 -17.19
C ARG A 109 20.32 20.13 -17.00
N GLY A 110 20.61 20.54 -15.76
CA GLY A 110 21.81 21.31 -15.41
C GLY A 110 23.11 20.49 -15.47
N ASP A 111 23.06 19.17 -15.25
CA ASP A 111 24.24 18.29 -15.38
C ASP A 111 24.71 18.10 -16.85
N GLU A 112 23.93 18.53 -17.85
CA GLU A 112 24.38 18.63 -19.26
C GLU A 112 24.81 20.06 -19.66
N SER A 113 24.63 21.06 -18.79
CA SER A 113 25.00 22.45 -19.06
C SER A 113 25.40 23.16 -17.78
N GLY A 114 26.67 23.03 -17.40
CA GLY A 114 27.23 23.82 -16.31
C GLY A 114 27.04 25.32 -16.58
N ILE A 115 26.29 26.00 -15.71
CA ILE A 115 26.46 27.40 -15.31
C ILE A 115 25.64 27.63 -14.03
N ASN A 116 26.31 28.17 -13.02
CA ASN A 116 25.71 28.62 -11.76
C ASN A 116 24.67 29.71 -11.99
N THR A 117 23.53 29.60 -11.32
CA THR A 117 22.81 30.78 -10.83
C THR A 117 22.14 30.42 -9.53
N GLU A 118 22.70 30.97 -8.46
CA GLU A 118 22.06 31.15 -7.17
C GLU A 118 20.78 31.96 -7.38
N ASP A 119 19.63 31.46 -6.92
CA ASP A 119 18.54 32.36 -6.57
C ASP A 119 17.76 31.79 -5.38
N SER A 120 17.83 32.54 -4.29
CA SER A 120 17.06 32.34 -3.07
C SER A 120 15.84 33.25 -3.15
N SER A 121 14.65 32.67 -3.11
CA SER A 121 13.48 33.45 -2.72
C SER A 121 12.41 32.56 -2.08
N ASP A 122 12.19 32.84 -0.80
CA ASP A 122 11.03 32.49 0.01
C ASP A 122 9.69 32.73 -0.70
N ASN A 123 8.72 31.85 -0.43
CA ASN A 123 7.33 32.30 -0.30
C ASN A 123 6.53 31.35 0.61
N SER A 124 6.13 31.89 1.76
CA SER A 124 5.15 31.33 2.69
C SER A 124 3.74 31.40 2.09
N GLY A 125 3.06 30.27 1.97
CA GLY A 125 1.64 30.21 1.59
C GLY A 125 0.91 29.17 2.42
N SER A 126 0.12 29.66 3.37
CA SER A 126 -0.73 28.94 4.33
C SER A 126 -1.98 28.36 3.65
N ASP A 127 -2.26 27.11 4.04
CA ASP A 127 -3.52 26.39 4.27
C ASP A 127 -4.73 26.56 3.35
N SER A 128 -5.34 25.40 3.02
CA SER A 128 -6.77 25.16 3.25
C SER A 128 -7.06 23.65 3.17
N GLU A 129 -7.47 23.06 4.29
CA GLU A 129 -8.05 21.73 4.36
C GLU A 129 -9.50 21.78 3.86
N ASP A 130 -9.90 20.90 2.94
CA ASP A 130 -11.32 20.66 2.65
C ASP A 130 -11.73 19.33 3.27
N SER A 131 -12.41 19.43 4.42
CA SER A 131 -13.11 18.34 5.06
C SER A 131 -14.59 18.48 4.73
N THR A 132 -15.08 17.75 3.72
CA THR A 132 -16.54 17.63 3.53
C THR A 132 -17.12 16.71 4.59
N SER A 133 -17.80 17.32 5.55
CA SER A 133 -18.51 16.67 6.64
C SER A 133 -19.69 15.84 6.16
N SER A 134 -19.79 14.65 6.72
CA SER A 134 -20.96 13.79 6.66
C SER A 134 -22.13 14.43 7.42
N THR A 135 -23.16 14.85 6.70
CA THR A 135 -24.45 15.15 7.34
C THR A 135 -25.33 13.91 7.29
N SER A 136 -25.66 13.42 8.48
CA SER A 136 -26.54 12.29 8.69
C SER A 136 -27.97 12.80 8.98
N ARG A 137 -28.97 11.99 8.61
CA ARG A 137 -30.25 11.71 9.34
C ARG A 137 -31.58 12.19 8.71
N SER A 138 -32.32 11.16 8.25
CA SER A 138 -33.68 10.76 8.70
C SER A 138 -34.91 11.42 8.05
N SER A 139 -35.72 10.65 7.30
CA SER A 139 -36.91 9.95 7.82
C SER A 139 -37.99 9.66 6.74
N ARG A 140 -38.68 8.50 6.91
CA ARG A 140 -40.04 8.10 6.43
C ARG A 140 -40.26 7.87 4.92
N SER A 141 -40.50 6.63 4.46
CA SER A 141 -41.75 5.83 4.52
C SER A 141 -42.69 6.07 3.33
N ALA A 142 -42.73 5.14 2.37
CA ALA A 142 -43.94 4.57 1.77
C ALA A 142 -43.57 3.60 0.62
N ASN A 143 -44.03 2.36 0.72
CA ASN A 143 -44.19 1.47 -0.43
C ASN A 143 -45.34 1.98 -1.29
N SER A 144 -45.16 2.05 -2.61
CA SER A 144 -46.27 1.89 -3.55
C SER A 144 -45.77 1.35 -4.89
N VAL A 145 -46.26 0.17 -5.22
CA VAL A 145 -46.27 -0.47 -6.53
C VAL A 145 -46.86 0.48 -7.57
N ILE A 146 -46.21 0.63 -8.73
CA ILE A 146 -46.81 1.25 -9.91
C ILE A 146 -46.69 0.26 -11.07
N THR A 147 -47.80 -0.42 -11.34
CA THR A 147 -48.16 -1.00 -12.64
C THR A 147 -48.56 0.14 -13.57
N LEU A 148 -48.06 0.15 -14.80
CA LEU A 148 -48.64 0.93 -15.90
C LEU A 148 -48.99 -0.06 -17.01
N ASP A 149 -50.29 -0.09 -17.29
CA ASP A 149 -50.96 -0.78 -18.39
C ASP A 149 -51.46 0.30 -19.37
N SER A 150 -51.62 -0.10 -20.64
CA SER A 150 -52.24 0.64 -21.78
C SER A 150 -51.44 1.80 -22.41
N ASP A 151 -51.30 1.93 -23.73
CA ASP A 151 -52.13 1.48 -24.87
C ASP A 151 -51.49 0.45 -25.81
#